data_AF-A0A8S2WGI0-F1
#
_entry.id   AF-A0A8S2WGI0-F1
#
_cell.length_a   1.000
_cell.length_b   1.000
_cell.length_c   1.000
_cell.angle_alpha   90.00
_cell.angle_beta   90.00
_cell.angle_gamma   90.00
#
_symmetry.space_group_name_H-M   'P 1'
#
loop_
_entity.id
_entity.type
_entity.pdbx_description
1 polymer ?
#
loop_
_entity_poly.entity_id
_entity_poly.type
_entity_poly.pdbx_seq_one_letter_code
_entity_poly.pdbx_strand_id
1 'polypeptide(L)' 'VEATDDDCSSQSKVCGYEIVTQNVPFSIDQQGYINVTKELAFYNYQFEVIAIDCLDKTKHSEPPVKVYVKIVKSCIPTLS' A
#
# COMPACT_ATOMS: atom_id res chain seq x y z
N VAL A 1 5.56 -1.18 2.21
CA VAL A 1 6.02 -1.46 0.82
C VAL A 1 7.18 -0.53 0.54
N GLU A 2 8.13 -0.91 -0.30
CA GLU A 2 9.21 -0.01 -0.72
C GLU A 2 9.19 0.08 -2.25
N ALA A 3 9.27 1.31 -2.78
CA ALA A 3 9.39 1.56 -4.21
C ALA A 3 10.74 2.21 -4.48
N THR A 4 11.41 1.79 -5.55
CA THR A 4 12.72 2.30 -5.98
C THR A 4 12.57 2.94 -7.35
N ASP A 5 13.05 4.17 -7.49
CA ASP A 5 13.09 4.90 -8.75
C ASP A 5 14.38 4.55 -9.52
N ASP A 6 14.28 4.34 -10.83
CA ASP A 6 15.39 4.04 -11.74
C ASP A 6 16.14 5.33 -12.16
N ASP A 7 15.57 6.51 -11.92
CA ASP A 7 16.22 7.80 -12.18
C ASP A 7 17.15 8.17 -11.00
N CYS A 8 18.43 7.84 -11.14
CA CYS A 8 19.54 8.17 -10.23
C CYS A 8 19.85 9.68 -10.05
N SER A 9 18.87 10.57 -10.25
CA SER A 9 18.97 11.97 -9.82
C SER A 9 18.25 12.14 -8.48
N SER A 10 18.88 12.82 -7.53
CA SER A 10 18.38 13.05 -6.17
C SER A 10 17.05 13.83 -6.05
N GLN A 11 16.37 14.08 -7.18
CA GLN A 11 15.21 14.95 -7.29
C GLN A 11 13.88 14.21 -7.49
N SER A 12 13.88 12.94 -7.90
CA SER A 12 12.65 12.16 -7.91
C SER A 12 12.44 11.55 -6.53
N LYS A 13 11.49 12.12 -5.79
CA LYS A 13 11.06 11.62 -4.49
C LYS A 13 9.63 11.14 -4.64
N VAL A 14 9.35 9.98 -4.04
CA VAL A 14 7.98 9.53 -3.84
C VAL A 14 7.40 10.35 -2.68
N CYS A 15 6.30 11.07 -2.93
CA CYS A 15 5.62 11.88 -1.91
C CYS A 15 4.35 11.22 -1.37
N GLY A 16 3.93 10.13 -1.97
CA GLY A 16 2.77 9.40 -1.50
C GLY A 16 2.49 8.15 -2.29
N TYR A 17 1.50 7.43 -1.80
CA TYR A 17 1.00 6.21 -2.40
C TYR A 17 -0.52 6.26 -2.43
N GLU A 18 -1.11 5.55 -3.39
CA GLU A 18 -2.55 5.44 -3.51
C GLU A 18 -2.93 3.99 -3.81
N ILE A 19 -3.96 3.48 -3.13
CA ILE A 19 -4.61 2.23 -3.49
C ILE A 19 -5.63 2.54 -4.58
N VAL A 20 -5.40 2.05 -5.80
CA VAL A 20 -6.28 2.30 -6.96
C VAL A 20 -7.41 1.27 -7.09
N THR A 21 -7.31 0.14 -6.37
CA THR A 21 -8.40 -0.83 -6.27
C THR A 21 -9.50 -0.33 -5.33
N GLN A 22 -10.71 -0.15 -5.86
CA GLN A 22 -11.84 0.30 -5.06
C GLN A 22 -12.34 -0.77 -4.07
N ASN A 23 -13.03 -0.32 -3.02
CA ASN A 23 -13.78 -1.16 -2.08
C ASN A 23 -12.95 -2.19 -1.29
N VAL A 24 -11.66 -1.92 -1.05
CA VAL A 24 -10.83 -2.72 -0.14
C VAL A 24 -10.80 -2.13 1.26
N PRO A 25 -10.72 -2.95 2.33
CA PRO A 25 -10.77 -2.48 3.72
C PRO A 25 -9.41 -1.94 4.22
N PHE A 26 -8.66 -1.28 3.34
CA PHE A 26 -7.32 -0.77 3.62
C PHE A 26 -7.17 0.68 3.19
N SER A 27 -6.32 1.43 3.90
CA SER A 27 -5.76 2.69 3.43
C SER A 27 -4.24 2.56 3.36
N ILE A 28 -3.59 3.42 2.58
CA ILE A 28 -2.15 3.58 2.56
C ILE A 28 -1.82 5.05 2.86
N ASP A 29 -0.85 5.29 3.74
CA ASP A 29 -0.39 6.65 4.02
C ASP A 29 0.74 7.09 3.09
N GLN A 30 1.18 8.34 3.25
CA GLN A 30 2.23 8.93 2.42
C GLN A 30 3.60 8.24 2.56
N GLN A 31 3.81 7.50 3.65
CA GLN A 31 5.03 6.74 3.90
C GLN A 31 4.92 5.28 3.43
N GLY A 32 3.76 4.87 2.93
CA GLY A 32 3.52 3.53 2.40
C GLY A 32 3.10 2.52 3.46
N TYR A 33 2.67 2.96 4.65
CA TYR A 33 2.08 2.08 5.65
C TYR A 33 0.63 1.77 5.31
N ILE A 34 0.32 0.48 5.23
CA ILE A 34 -1.02 -0.02 4.96
C ILE A 34 -1.75 -0.23 6.29
N ASN A 35 -2.89 0.41 6.45
CA ASN A 35 -3.72 0.35 7.66
C ASN A 35 -5.08 -0.29 7.35
N VAL A 36 -5.60 -1.07 8.29
CA VAL A 36 -6.96 -1.63 8.20
C VAL A 36 -7.97 -0.53 8.53
N THR A 37 -8.97 -0.32 7.66
CA THR A 37 -9.99 0.73 7.84
C THR A 37 -11.38 0.20 8.19
N LYS A 38 -11.61 -1.10 7.97
CA LYS A 38 -12.89 -1.77 8.20
C LYS A 38 -12.67 -3.20 8.70
N GLU A 39 -13.72 -3.83 9.19
CA GLU A 39 -13.70 -5.25 9.56
C GLU A 39 -13.28 -6.12 8.35
N LEU A 40 -12.40 -7.09 8.62
CA LEU A 40 -11.85 -7.97 7.61
C LEU A 40 -12.75 -9.21 7.47
N ALA A 41 -13.50 -9.27 6.38
CA ALA A 41 -14.36 -10.41 6.03
C ALA A 41 -13.61 -11.62 5.45
N PHE A 42 -12.37 -11.45 4.98
CA PHE A 42 -11.61 -12.48 4.28
C PHE A 42 -10.20 -12.66 4.86
N TYR A 43 -9.60 -13.83 4.62
CA TYR A 43 -8.23 -14.12 5.04
C TYR A 43 -7.18 -13.65 4.03
N ASN A 44 -7.57 -13.42 2.78
CA ASN A 44 -6.67 -13.01 1.71
C ASN A 44 -7.26 -11.82 0.99
N TYR A 45 -6.43 -10.83 0.72
CA TYR A 45 -6.77 -9.65 -0.06
C TYR A 45 -5.70 -9.41 -1.12
N GLN A 46 -6.15 -8.91 -2.27
CA GLN A 46 -5.29 -8.44 -3.34
C GLN A 46 -5.79 -7.07 -3.78
N PHE A 47 -4.87 -6.12 -3.91
CA PHE A 47 -5.15 -4.78 -4.45
C PHE A 47 -3.93 -4.20 -5.13
N GLU A 48 -4.10 -3.10 -5.84
CA GLU A 48 -3.06 -2.42 -6.60
C GLU A 48 -2.74 -1.06 -5.98
N VAL A 49 -1.45 -0.72 -5.99
CA VAL A 49 -0.91 0.53 -5.44
C VAL A 49 -0.07 1.23 -6.49
N ILE A 50 -0.18 2.56 -6.54
CA ILE A 50 0.71 3.44 -7.31
C ILE A 50 1.52 4.33 -6.35
N ALA A 51 2.73 4.71 -6.77
CA ALA A 51 3.52 5.77 -6.15
C ALA A 51 3.25 7.09 -6.88
N ILE A 52 3.22 8.19 -6.14
CA ILE A 52 2.97 9.54 -6.65
C ILE A 52 4.26 10.34 -6.61
N ASP A 53 4.60 10.95 -7.74
CA ASP A 53 5.75 11.85 -7.88
C ASP A 53 5.51 13.16 -7.10
N CYS A 54 6.50 13.59 -6.32
CA CYS A 54 6.44 14.86 -5.58
C CYS A 54 6.25 16.08 -6.47
N LEU A 55 6.88 16.11 -7.65
CA LEU A 55 6.93 17.28 -8.53
C LEU A 55 5.65 17.45 -9.33
N ASP A 56 5.02 16.34 -9.69
CA ASP A 56 3.80 16.32 -10.48
C ASP A 56 2.85 15.23 -9.97
N LYS A 57 1.87 15.65 -9.17
CA LYS A 57 0.85 14.73 -8.61
C LYS A 57 -0.04 14.08 -9.67
N THR A 58 0.04 14.52 -10.93
CA THR A 58 -0.65 13.84 -12.04
C THR A 58 0.16 12.65 -12.56
N LYS A 59 1.48 12.62 -12.31
CA LYS A 59 2.35 11.48 -12.61
C LYS A 59 2.35 10.48 -11.47
N HIS A 60 2.28 9.22 -11.86
CA HIS A 60 2.31 8.09 -10.96
C HIS A 60 3.04 6.91 -11.60
N SER A 61 3.47 5.96 -10.77
CA SER A 61 4.14 4.76 -11.26
C SER A 61 3.18 3.91 -12.11
N GLU A 62 3.66 3.50 -13.30
CA GLU A 62 2.99 2.54 -14.16
C GLU A 62 3.93 1.40 -14.57
N PRO A 63 3.46 0.14 -14.60
CA PRO A 63 2.13 -0.30 -14.19
C PRO A 63 1.93 -0.29 -12.66
N PRO A 64 0.69 -0.25 -12.14
CA PRO A 64 0.41 -0.41 -10.71
C PRO A 64 0.99 -1.70 -10.13
N VAL A 65 1.42 -1.66 -8.88
CA VAL A 65 2.02 -2.80 -8.18
C VAL A 65 0.93 -3.57 -7.43
N LYS A 66 0.88 -4.90 -7.63
CA LYS A 66 -0.02 -5.80 -6.88
C LYS A 66 0.50 -6.08 -5.48
N VAL A 67 -0.36 -5.86 -4.49
CA VAL A 67 -0.12 -6.15 -3.08
C VAL A 67 -0.99 -7.32 -2.66
N TYR A 68 -0.37 -8.30 -1.99
CA TYR A 68 -1.04 -9.47 -1.43
C TYR A 68 -0.98 -9.42 0.09
N VAL A 69 -2.14 -9.40 0.74
CA VAL A 69 -2.25 -9.38 2.20
C VAL A 69 -2.88 -10.68 2.66
N LYS A 70 -2.19 -11.39 3.56
CA LYS A 70 -2.68 -12.59 4.24
C LYS A 70 -2.89 -12.30 5.71
N ILE A 71 -4.11 -12.48 6.18
CA ILE A 71 -4.47 -12.30 7.60
C ILE A 71 -4.14 -13.58 8.34
N VAL A 72 -3.22 -13.46 9.30
CA VAL A 72 -2.87 -14.55 10.22
C VAL A 72 -3.54 -14.25 11.55
N LYS A 73 -4.43 -15.13 12.00
CA LYS A 73 -4.97 -15.05 13.36
C LYS A 73 -3.87 -15.45 14.33
N SER A 74 -3.34 -14.47 15.07
CA SER A 74 -2.54 -14.76 16.26
C SER A 74 -3.50 -15.20 17.36
N CYS A 75 -3.62 -16.51 17.58
CA CYS A 75 -4.24 -17.02 18.79
C CYS A 75 -3.31 -16.62 19.95
N ILE A 76 -3.67 -15.59 20.72
CA ILE A 76 -3.04 -15.33 22.01
C ILE A 76 -3.71 -16.30 22.98
N PRO A 77 -3.02 -17.33 23.50
CA PRO A 77 -3.60 -18.18 24.52
C PRO A 77 -3.86 -17.33 25.76
N THR A 78 -5.12 -17.16 26.13
CA THR A 78 -5.48 -16.65 27.45
C THR A 78 -5.05 -17.68 28.48
N LEU A 79 -4.16 -17.30 29.40
CA LEU A 79 -3.84 -18.13 30.57
C LEU A 79 -5.14 -18.30 31.38
N SER A 80 -5.64 -19.53 31.49
CA SER A 80 -6.76 -19.91 32.36
C SER A 80 -6.29 -20.12 33.79
#